data_AF-A0AAV4BRT9-F1
#
_entry.id   AF-A0AAV4BRT9-F1
#
_cell.length_a   1.000
_cell.length_b   1.000
_cell.length_c   1.000
_cell.angle_alpha   90.00
_cell.angle_beta   90.00
_cell.angle_gamma   90.00
#
_symmetry.space_group_name_H-M   'P 1'
#
loop_
_entity.id
_entity.type
_entity.pdbx_description
1 polymer ?
#
loop_
_entity_poly.entity_id
_entity_poly.type
_entity_poly.pdbx_seq_one_letter_code
_entity_poly.pdbx_strand_id
1 'polypeptide(L)'
;MLKLQKYDIQVTYRPGKEKIIADTLSRDPLTETEPEASTAYIDCQLHMIIQNLAISLILKSEQVLIPPSMRKEMLEKIHKGHLGTAKCKQRARGLLYWPRMSQDITDLISRCSTCLKHRNKQRKETLINRELGEYPWQKLGTDIFNFEGKEYLLVADYYSRYFEVVLLRDMKSSTLIAHFKAIFARFGIPEKLISDSAANYTRQEFEGFFKNWDVDHITSSPKYSQSNGFAEKMVQTAKKLLAKSKEEDPHIALLNYRTSPSQNLPSPAELLMGRKLRRKLPSLKSHYQTKNSQQELKQMKENQRQQRKHHKGFDL
;
A
#
# COMPACT_ATOMS: atom_id res chain seq x y z
N MET A 1 -18.86 40.83 14.91
CA MET A 1 -17.89 41.75 15.54
C MET A 1 -17.44 41.12 16.85
N LEU A 2 -16.27 40.48 16.90
CA LEU A 2 -15.69 39.98 18.15
C LEU A 2 -15.06 41.17 18.90
N LYS A 3 -15.53 41.45 20.12
CA LYS A 3 -14.90 42.42 21.02
C LYS A 3 -13.94 41.67 21.95
N LEU A 4 -12.68 42.10 22.01
CA LEU A 4 -11.68 41.60 22.95
C LEU A 4 -12.08 42.05 24.38
N GLN A 5 -12.23 41.09 25.30
CA GLN A 5 -12.39 41.35 26.72
C GLN A 5 -11.02 41.63 27.33
N LYS A 6 -10.86 42.79 28.00
CA LYS A 6 -9.67 43.08 28.81
C LYS A 6 -9.75 42.23 30.09
N TYR A 7 -8.70 41.45 30.36
CA TYR A 7 -8.54 40.76 31.64
C TYR A 7 -7.59 41.58 32.51
N ASP A 8 -8.00 41.86 33.75
CA ASP A 8 -7.09 42.36 34.78
C ASP A 8 -6.28 41.19 35.32
N ILE A 9 -5.00 41.12 34.92
CA ILE A 9 -4.08 40.08 35.37
C ILE A 9 -3.27 40.64 36.53
N GLN A 10 -3.31 39.97 37.67
CA GLN A 10 -2.42 40.23 38.79
C GLN A 10 -1.28 39.20 38.78
N VAL A 11 -0.09 39.62 38.34
CA VAL A 11 1.10 38.77 38.33
C VAL A 11 1.71 38.76 39.72
N THR A 12 1.81 37.59 40.35
CA THR A 12 2.50 37.40 41.63
C THR A 12 3.70 36.48 41.44
N TYR A 13 4.88 36.95 41.83
CA TYR A 13 6.09 36.14 41.85
C TYR A 13 6.04 35.15 43.02
N ARG A 14 6.23 33.86 42.73
CA ARG A 14 6.39 32.81 43.76
C ARG A 14 7.76 32.16 43.63
N PRO A 15 8.61 32.24 44.66
CA PRO A 15 9.90 31.56 44.69
C PRO A 15 9.75 30.06 44.50
N GLY A 16 10.67 29.43 43.74
CA GLY A 16 10.56 28.02 43.33
C GLY A 16 10.43 27.01 44.47
N LYS A 17 10.92 27.34 45.68
CA LYS A 17 10.79 26.53 46.91
C LYS A 17 9.33 26.32 47.38
N GLU A 18 8.40 27.15 46.92
CA GLU A 18 6.97 27.09 47.26
C GLU A 18 6.12 26.39 46.17
N LYS A 19 6.74 25.93 45.07
CA LYS A 19 6.07 25.14 44.03
C LYS A 19 6.17 23.64 44.32
N ILE A 20 5.14 23.09 44.97
CA ILE A 20 5.08 21.67 45.39
C ILE A 20 4.75 20.72 44.21
N ILE A 21 4.30 21.23 43.06
CA ILE A 21 4.07 20.45 41.84
C ILE A 21 5.21 20.72 40.87
N ALA A 22 6.13 19.76 40.73
CA ALA A 22 7.24 19.84 39.79
C ALA A 22 6.73 19.70 38.34
N ASP A 23 6.97 20.72 37.52
CA ASP A 23 6.74 20.69 36.08
C ASP A 23 7.91 19.94 35.40
N THR A 24 7.65 18.71 34.97
CA THR A 24 8.59 17.83 34.26
C THR A 24 8.99 18.33 32.87
N LEU A 25 8.54 19.50 32.42
CA LEU A 25 8.89 20.05 31.09
C LEU A 25 10.12 20.98 31.07
N SER A 26 10.79 21.22 32.20
CA SER A 26 11.84 22.26 32.26
C SER A 26 13.30 21.77 32.23
N ARG A 27 13.57 20.46 32.07
CA ARG A 27 14.95 19.92 32.24
C ARG A 27 15.33 18.75 31.33
N ASP A 28 15.03 18.79 30.04
CA ASP A 28 15.68 17.87 29.09
C ASP A 28 16.66 18.64 28.18
N PRO A 29 17.96 18.31 28.16
CA PRO A 29 18.92 18.95 27.28
C PRO A 29 18.76 18.43 25.84
N LEU A 30 18.53 19.35 24.89
CA LEU A 30 18.50 19.04 23.46
C LEU A 30 19.92 18.75 22.97
N THR A 31 20.21 17.49 22.63
CA THR A 31 21.35 17.16 21.77
C THR A 31 20.98 17.42 20.31
N GLU A 32 21.49 18.52 19.77
CA GLU A 32 21.49 18.82 18.35
C GLU A 32 22.50 17.93 17.61
N THR A 33 21.99 17.09 16.70
CA THR A 33 22.61 16.83 15.40
C THR A 33 21.48 16.61 14.39
N GLU A 34 21.32 17.57 13.49
CA GLU A 34 20.37 17.55 12.37
C GLU A 34 20.57 16.33 11.44
N PRO A 35 19.48 15.71 10.99
CA PRO A 35 19.38 15.21 9.64
C PRO A 35 18.33 16.02 8.87
N GLU A 36 18.81 16.82 7.92
CA GLU A 36 18.12 17.34 6.74
C GLU A 36 16.62 17.62 6.89
N ALA A 37 16.33 18.85 7.33
CA ALA A 37 15.03 19.49 7.33
C ALA A 37 14.34 19.46 5.94
N SER A 38 13.50 18.45 5.73
CA SER A 38 12.50 18.48 4.64
C SER A 38 11.31 17.56 4.90
N THR A 39 11.49 16.42 5.55
CA THR A 39 10.39 15.45 5.77
C THR A 39 9.83 15.46 7.19
N ALA A 40 10.68 15.68 8.21
CA ALA A 40 10.24 15.69 9.61
C ALA A 40 9.36 16.91 9.97
N TYR A 41 9.62 18.06 9.36
CA TYR A 41 8.83 19.28 9.57
C TYR A 41 7.43 19.18 8.96
N ILE A 42 7.29 18.50 7.81
CA ILE A 42 6.00 18.26 7.15
C ILE A 42 5.18 17.22 7.93
N ASP A 43 5.81 16.15 8.43
CA ASP A 43 5.13 15.16 9.25
C ASP A 43 4.71 15.72 10.61
N CYS A 44 5.53 16.59 11.23
CA CYS A 44 5.16 17.30 12.46
C CYS A 44 4.03 18.30 12.21
N GLN A 45 4.05 19.09 11.12
CA GLN A 45 2.93 19.99 10.80
C GLN A 45 1.64 19.21 10.51
N LEU A 46 1.70 18.08 9.80
CA LEU A 46 0.52 17.25 9.54
C LEU A 46 -0.03 16.65 10.84
N HIS A 47 0.84 16.24 11.77
CA HIS A 47 0.41 15.73 13.09
C HIS A 47 -0.15 16.83 13.99
N MET A 48 0.49 18.00 14.02
CA MET A 48 0.03 19.17 14.79
C MET A 48 -1.32 19.71 14.30
N ILE A 49 -1.53 19.76 12.97
CA ILE A 49 -2.81 20.20 12.38
C ILE A 49 -3.93 19.21 12.74
N ILE A 50 -3.65 17.90 12.78
CA ILE A 50 -4.61 16.88 13.20
C ILE A 50 -4.93 16.96 14.70
N GLN A 51 -3.97 17.36 15.54
CA GLN A 51 -4.13 17.39 17.00
C GLN A 51 -4.67 18.71 17.57
N ASN A 52 -4.42 19.86 16.93
CA ASN A 52 -4.74 21.19 17.48
C ASN A 52 -5.88 21.94 16.78
N LEU A 53 -6.50 21.39 15.73
CA LEU A 53 -7.75 21.97 15.22
C LEU A 53 -8.92 21.49 16.07
N ALA A 54 -9.22 22.28 17.10
CA ALA A 54 -10.57 22.39 17.66
C ALA A 54 -11.51 23.02 16.60
N ILE A 55 -11.68 22.36 15.47
CA ILE A 55 -12.85 22.52 14.62
C ILE A 55 -13.53 21.19 14.76
N SER A 56 -14.81 21.22 15.13
CA SER A 56 -15.73 20.09 15.07
C SER A 56 -15.39 19.16 13.89
N LEU A 57 -14.54 18.16 14.15
CA LEU A 57 -14.34 16.98 13.35
C LEU A 57 -15.66 16.24 13.50
N ILE A 58 -16.66 16.70 12.76
CA ILE A 58 -17.86 15.92 12.50
C ILE A 58 -17.34 14.78 11.62
N LEU A 59 -16.81 13.76 12.29
CA LEU A 59 -16.45 12.46 11.78
C LEU A 59 -17.72 11.86 11.18
N LYS A 60 -18.06 12.29 9.98
CA LYS A 60 -18.95 11.52 9.14
C LYS A 60 -18.13 10.30 8.73
N SER A 61 -18.21 9.23 9.52
CA SER A 61 -17.66 7.90 9.22
C SER A 61 -16.15 7.86 8.86
N GLU A 62 -15.23 7.74 9.84
CA GLU A 62 -13.79 7.41 9.65
C GLU A 62 -12.99 8.19 8.57
N GLN A 63 -13.53 9.27 8.02
CA GLN A 63 -12.92 10.06 6.95
C GLN A 63 -12.28 11.33 7.51
N VAL A 64 -11.14 11.71 6.94
CA VAL A 64 -10.47 12.98 7.20
C VAL A 64 -11.09 14.06 6.31
N LEU A 65 -11.66 15.09 6.93
CA LEU A 65 -12.21 16.26 6.22
C LEU A 65 -11.06 17.13 5.70
N ILE A 66 -11.05 17.44 4.40
CA ILE A 66 -9.95 18.20 3.77
C ILE A 66 -10.34 19.66 3.53
N PRO A 67 -9.61 20.64 4.11
CA PRO A 67 -9.87 22.06 3.90
C PRO A 67 -9.54 22.48 2.46
N PRO A 68 -10.18 23.53 1.92
CA PRO A 68 -10.00 23.97 0.53
C PRO A 68 -8.54 24.13 0.09
N SER A 69 -7.68 24.66 0.96
CA SER A 69 -6.25 24.90 0.69
C SER A 69 -5.47 23.61 0.38
N MET A 70 -5.85 22.47 0.94
CA MET A 70 -5.14 21.20 0.79
C MET A 70 -5.71 20.31 -0.33
N ARG A 71 -6.87 20.67 -0.92
CA ARG A 71 -7.56 19.80 -1.89
C ARG A 71 -6.72 19.54 -3.14
N LYS A 72 -5.98 20.54 -3.63
CA LYS A 72 -5.11 20.40 -4.81
C LYS A 72 -4.05 19.32 -4.59
N GLU A 73 -3.33 19.41 -3.47
CA GLU A 73 -2.30 18.44 -3.10
C GLU A 73 -2.90 17.03 -2.90
N MET A 74 -4.06 16.92 -2.26
CA MET A 74 -4.73 15.63 -2.08
C MET A 74 -5.18 15.02 -3.40
N LEU A 75 -5.69 15.83 -4.33
CA LEU A 75 -6.06 15.39 -5.67
C LEU A 75 -4.85 14.84 -6.43
N GLU A 76 -3.70 15.51 -6.37
CA GLU A 76 -2.45 15.03 -6.95
C GLU A 76 -2.04 13.67 -6.34
N LYS A 77 -2.07 13.54 -5.01
CA LYS A 77 -1.74 12.28 -4.30
C LYS A 77 -2.74 11.14 -4.58
N ILE A 78 -4.01 11.46 -4.80
CA ILE A 78 -5.04 10.49 -5.22
C ILE A 78 -4.75 10.01 -6.64
N HIS A 79 -4.36 10.94 -7.52
CA HIS A 79 -4.16 10.70 -8.94
C HIS A 79 -2.84 9.99 -9.28
N LYS A 80 -1.82 10.06 -8.39
CA LYS A 80 -0.53 9.37 -8.58
C LYS A 80 -0.71 7.93 -9.07
N GLY A 81 0.07 7.54 -10.08
CA GLY A 81 -0.07 6.26 -10.78
C GLY A 81 -1.21 6.19 -11.82
N HIS A 82 -1.88 7.32 -12.10
CA HIS A 82 -2.83 7.52 -13.20
C HIS A 82 -3.90 6.41 -13.32
N LEU A 83 -4.42 5.99 -12.18
CA LEU A 83 -5.53 5.04 -12.12
C LEU A 83 -6.82 5.68 -12.65
N GLY A 84 -7.74 4.84 -13.15
CA GLY A 84 -9.01 5.32 -13.69
C GLY A 84 -9.90 5.97 -12.62
N THR A 85 -10.86 6.79 -13.06
CA THR A 85 -11.74 7.59 -12.19
C THR A 85 -12.42 6.78 -11.09
N ALA A 86 -12.94 5.59 -11.41
CA ALA A 86 -13.57 4.71 -10.42
C ALA A 86 -12.60 4.31 -9.29
N LYS A 87 -11.36 3.89 -9.64
CA LYS A 87 -10.33 3.52 -8.66
C LYS A 87 -9.89 4.71 -7.82
N CYS A 88 -9.66 5.87 -8.44
CA CYS A 88 -9.30 7.10 -7.72
C CYS A 88 -10.38 7.52 -6.72
N LYS A 89 -11.66 7.47 -7.12
CA LYS A 89 -12.80 7.72 -6.23
C LYS A 89 -12.83 6.72 -5.07
N GLN A 90 -12.70 5.43 -5.35
CA GLN A 90 -12.76 4.38 -4.32
C GLN A 90 -11.60 4.47 -3.33
N ARG A 91 -10.39 4.78 -3.81
CA ARG A 91 -9.19 5.02 -3.02
C ARG A 91 -9.33 6.20 -2.04
N ALA A 92 -10.07 7.24 -2.44
CA ALA A 92 -10.33 8.44 -1.65
C ALA A 92 -11.52 8.26 -0.69
N ARG A 93 -12.61 7.62 -1.14
CA ARG A 93 -13.89 7.50 -0.41
C ARG A 93 -13.77 6.87 0.97
N GLY A 94 -12.79 6.00 1.22
CA GLY A 94 -12.60 5.40 2.55
C GLY A 94 -11.70 6.19 3.49
N LEU A 95 -11.13 7.32 3.05
CA LEU A 95 -10.09 8.05 3.81
C LEU A 95 -10.34 9.55 3.92
N LEU A 96 -10.85 10.17 2.86
CA LEU A 96 -10.88 11.61 2.70
C LEU A 96 -12.30 12.03 2.35
N TYR A 97 -12.67 13.25 2.75
CA TYR A 97 -13.95 13.83 2.37
C TYR A 97 -13.82 15.34 2.17
N TRP A 98 -14.49 15.84 1.13
CA TRP A 98 -14.88 17.24 0.99
C TRP A 98 -16.06 17.35 0.01
N PRO A 99 -16.88 18.43 0.07
CA PRO A 99 -17.96 18.63 -0.88
C PRO A 99 -17.45 18.63 -2.32
N ARG A 100 -18.14 17.88 -3.21
CA ARG A 100 -17.77 17.73 -4.63
C ARG A 100 -16.46 16.98 -4.92
N MET A 101 -15.84 16.30 -3.94
CA MET A 101 -14.63 15.47 -4.15
C MET A 101 -14.71 14.55 -5.37
N SER A 102 -15.83 13.85 -5.57
CA SER A 102 -16.02 12.98 -6.74
C SER A 102 -15.97 13.73 -8.08
N GLN A 103 -16.47 14.96 -8.12
CA GLN A 103 -16.42 15.80 -9.31
C GLN A 103 -14.97 16.26 -9.55
N ASP A 104 -14.31 16.79 -8.52
CA ASP A 104 -12.93 17.29 -8.62
C ASP A 104 -11.96 16.20 -9.10
N ILE A 105 -12.11 14.96 -8.61
CA ILE A 105 -11.34 13.79 -9.08
C ILE A 105 -11.61 13.52 -10.57
N THR A 106 -12.88 13.62 -11.00
CA THR A 106 -13.27 13.37 -12.39
C THR A 106 -12.69 14.45 -13.31
N ASP A 107 -12.73 15.71 -12.88
CA ASP A 107 -12.24 16.87 -13.62
C ASP A 107 -10.71 16.87 -13.74
N LEU A 108 -9.99 16.47 -12.68
CA LEU A 108 -8.53 16.31 -12.76
C LEU A 108 -8.15 15.23 -13.78
N ILE A 109 -8.82 14.07 -13.73
CA ILE A 109 -8.50 12.95 -14.61
C ILE A 109 -8.86 13.24 -16.07
N SER A 110 -9.94 13.98 -16.33
CA SER A 110 -10.37 14.33 -17.69
C SER A 110 -9.40 15.30 -18.38
N ARG A 111 -8.64 16.09 -17.61
CA ARG A 111 -7.64 17.04 -18.11
C ARG A 111 -6.21 16.50 -18.11
N CYS A 112 -5.98 15.33 -17.50
CA CYS A 112 -4.65 14.73 -17.43
C CYS A 112 -4.20 14.20 -18.80
N SER A 113 -3.11 14.76 -19.33
CA SER A 113 -2.49 14.38 -20.62
C SER A 113 -2.14 12.88 -20.67
N THR A 114 -1.51 12.35 -19.63
CA THR A 114 -1.15 10.92 -19.51
C THR A 114 -2.40 10.03 -19.56
N CYS A 115 -3.45 10.37 -18.81
CA CYS A 115 -4.69 9.60 -18.84
C CYS A 115 -5.40 9.66 -20.19
N LEU A 116 -5.41 10.83 -20.84
CA LEU A 116 -6.00 11.03 -22.16
C LEU A 116 -5.27 10.21 -23.23
N LYS A 117 -3.94 10.24 -23.23
CA LYS A 117 -3.08 9.47 -24.16
C LYS A 117 -3.31 7.96 -24.03
N HIS A 118 -3.53 7.47 -22.81
CA HIS A 118 -3.70 6.05 -22.52
C HIS A 118 -5.18 5.64 -22.33
N ARG A 119 -6.14 6.42 -22.84
CA ARG A 119 -7.57 6.13 -22.72
C ARG A 119 -7.95 4.96 -23.64
N ASN A 120 -8.39 3.85 -23.05
CA ASN A 120 -8.84 2.68 -23.82
C ASN A 120 -10.15 2.99 -24.59
N LYS A 121 -10.19 2.60 -25.87
CA LYS A 121 -11.46 2.27 -26.55
C LYS A 121 -11.95 0.95 -25.94
N GLN A 122 -13.10 0.94 -25.27
CA GLN A 122 -13.60 -0.27 -24.62
C GLN A 122 -13.84 -1.36 -25.66
N ARG A 123 -13.06 -2.45 -25.63
CA ARG A 123 -13.49 -3.74 -26.18
C ARG A 123 -14.23 -4.47 -25.07
N LYS A 124 -15.44 -4.96 -25.35
CA LYS A 124 -16.14 -5.91 -24.49
C LYS A 124 -15.25 -7.16 -24.40
N GLU A 125 -14.66 -7.40 -23.24
CA GLU A 125 -14.00 -8.67 -22.97
C GLU A 125 -15.06 -9.72 -22.67
N THR A 126 -14.91 -10.90 -23.27
CA THR A 126 -15.75 -12.06 -22.94
C THR A 126 -15.50 -12.46 -21.48
N LEU A 127 -16.58 -12.56 -20.70
CA LEU A 127 -16.57 -13.07 -19.34
C LEU A 127 -16.25 -14.57 -19.39
N ILE A 128 -14.98 -14.91 -19.20
CA ILE A 128 -14.58 -16.29 -18.95
C ILE A 128 -14.59 -16.47 -17.43
N ASN A 129 -15.52 -17.29 -16.94
CA ASN A 129 -15.51 -17.76 -15.55
C ASN A 129 -14.24 -18.57 -15.33
N ARG A 130 -13.40 -18.14 -14.38
CA ARG A 130 -12.15 -18.81 -14.02
C ARG A 130 -12.29 -19.31 -12.61
N GLU A 131 -11.86 -20.55 -12.37
CA GLU A 131 -11.72 -21.07 -11.02
C GLU A 131 -10.75 -20.17 -10.22
N LEU A 132 -11.31 -19.50 -9.22
CA LEU A 132 -10.57 -18.76 -8.22
C LEU A 132 -9.83 -19.75 -7.29
N GLY A 133 -8.78 -19.29 -6.61
CA GLY A 133 -8.30 -20.00 -5.44
C GLY A 133 -9.36 -19.95 -4.33
N GLU A 134 -9.36 -20.93 -3.44
CA GLU A 134 -10.21 -20.96 -2.25
C GLU A 134 -9.71 -20.00 -1.17
N TYR A 135 -8.39 -19.78 -1.12
CA TYR A 135 -7.74 -18.85 -0.20
C TYR A 135 -6.60 -18.06 -0.86
N PRO A 136 -6.16 -16.94 -0.25
CA PRO A 136 -5.09 -16.12 -0.82
C PRO A 136 -3.81 -16.92 -1.06
N TRP A 137 -3.17 -16.66 -2.20
CA TRP A 137 -1.86 -17.24 -2.55
C TRP A 137 -1.84 -18.76 -2.79
N GLN A 138 -3.00 -19.44 -2.81
CA GLN A 138 -3.10 -20.86 -3.14
C GLN A 138 -2.69 -21.15 -4.60
N LYS A 139 -3.21 -20.33 -5.52
CA LYS A 139 -3.10 -20.53 -6.97
C LYS A 139 -2.55 -19.28 -7.61
N LEU A 140 -1.39 -19.41 -8.24
CA LEU A 140 -0.68 -18.31 -8.87
C LEU A 140 -0.63 -18.50 -10.39
N GLY A 141 -0.61 -17.39 -11.11
CA GLY A 141 -0.30 -17.31 -12.54
C GLY A 141 1.00 -16.56 -12.74
N THR A 142 1.86 -17.07 -13.61
CA THR A 142 3.14 -16.44 -13.93
C THR A 142 3.31 -16.27 -15.43
N ASP A 143 3.95 -15.17 -15.82
CA ASP A 143 4.26 -14.86 -17.21
C ASP A 143 5.54 -14.01 -17.28
N ILE A 144 6.27 -14.12 -18.40
CA ILE A 144 7.41 -13.25 -18.70
C ILE A 144 7.03 -12.37 -19.87
N PHE A 145 7.24 -11.06 -19.72
CA PHE A 145 6.90 -10.11 -20.76
C PHE A 145 8.01 -9.10 -21.00
N ASN A 146 8.16 -8.73 -22.27
CA ASN A 146 8.97 -7.58 -22.65
C ASN A 146 8.16 -6.27 -22.55
N PHE A 147 8.78 -5.25 -21.97
CA PHE A 147 8.31 -3.87 -22.02
C PHE A 147 9.51 -2.93 -22.21
N GLU A 148 9.52 -2.20 -23.33
CA GLU A 148 10.57 -1.24 -23.69
C GLU A 148 11.98 -1.85 -23.73
N GLY A 149 12.10 -3.05 -24.30
CA GLY A 149 13.39 -3.74 -24.45
C GLY A 149 13.90 -4.38 -23.16
N LYS A 150 13.11 -4.38 -22.08
CA LYS A 150 13.42 -5.02 -20.80
C LYS A 150 12.46 -6.18 -20.55
N GLU A 151 12.99 -7.28 -20.03
CA GLU A 151 12.22 -8.46 -19.64
C GLU A 151 11.76 -8.36 -18.19
N TYR A 152 10.52 -8.75 -17.92
CA TYR A 152 9.93 -8.73 -16.60
C TYR A 152 9.25 -10.07 -16.28
N LEU A 153 9.46 -10.56 -15.05
CA LEU A 153 8.69 -11.65 -14.47
C LEU A 153 7.46 -11.08 -13.76
N LEU A 154 6.28 -11.59 -14.11
CA LEU A 154 5.03 -11.33 -13.40
C LEU A 154 4.60 -12.59 -12.65
N VAL A 155 4.29 -12.44 -11.36
CA VAL A 155 3.66 -13.50 -10.56
C VAL A 155 2.41 -12.91 -9.91
N ALA A 156 1.24 -13.48 -10.19
CA ALA A 156 -0.04 -12.94 -9.78
C ALA A 156 -0.92 -13.98 -9.09
N ASP A 157 -1.61 -13.56 -8.04
CA ASP A 157 -2.53 -14.39 -7.26
C ASP A 157 -3.95 -14.36 -7.86
N TYR A 158 -4.51 -15.54 -8.13
CA TYR A 158 -5.86 -15.67 -8.69
C TYR A 158 -6.94 -15.16 -7.72
N TYR A 159 -6.71 -15.30 -6.40
CA TYR A 159 -7.67 -14.90 -5.38
C TYR A 159 -7.74 -13.37 -5.24
N SER A 160 -6.64 -12.75 -4.83
CA SER A 160 -6.59 -11.32 -4.49
C SER A 160 -6.39 -10.40 -5.69
N ARG A 161 -5.96 -10.94 -6.85
CA ARG A 161 -5.45 -10.16 -8.00
C ARG A 161 -4.21 -9.33 -7.67
N TYR A 162 -3.55 -9.60 -6.54
CA TYR A 162 -2.26 -9.03 -6.22
C TYR A 162 -1.21 -9.61 -7.19
N PHE A 163 -0.27 -8.78 -7.64
CA PHE A 163 0.84 -9.26 -8.46
C PHE A 163 2.15 -8.58 -8.10
N GLU A 164 3.24 -9.33 -8.25
CA GLU A 164 4.61 -8.85 -8.28
C GLU A 164 5.07 -8.69 -9.73
N VAL A 165 5.86 -7.64 -9.98
CA VAL A 165 6.54 -7.41 -11.26
C VAL A 165 8.01 -7.21 -10.95
N VAL A 166 8.86 -8.03 -11.54
CA VAL A 166 10.29 -8.05 -11.27
C VAL A 166 11.05 -7.86 -12.58
N LEU A 167 11.94 -6.88 -12.62
CA LEU A 167 12.84 -6.68 -13.75
C LEU A 167 13.88 -7.81 -13.78
N LEU A 168 14.01 -8.48 -14.92
CA LEU A 168 14.97 -9.55 -15.12
C LEU A 168 16.25 -9.00 -15.76
N ARG A 169 17.38 -9.51 -15.28
CA ARG A 169 18.72 -9.18 -15.82
C ARG A 169 19.07 -10.09 -17.00
N ASP A 170 18.60 -11.33 -16.92
CA ASP A 170 18.74 -12.37 -17.93
C ASP A 170 17.57 -13.36 -17.79
N MET A 171 17.46 -14.25 -18.78
CA MET A 171 16.45 -15.29 -18.86
C MET A 171 16.95 -16.65 -18.34
N LYS A 172 17.99 -16.65 -17.48
CA LYS A 172 18.53 -17.90 -16.93
C LYS A 172 17.58 -18.46 -15.88
N SER A 173 17.44 -19.78 -15.87
CA SER A 173 16.65 -20.52 -14.88
C SER A 173 17.07 -20.20 -13.44
N SER A 174 18.38 -20.10 -13.17
CA SER A 174 18.90 -19.72 -11.85
C SER A 174 18.38 -18.37 -11.36
N THR A 175 18.28 -17.38 -12.25
CA THR A 175 17.81 -16.01 -11.95
C THR A 175 16.33 -16.03 -11.62
N LEU A 176 15.53 -16.72 -12.43
CA LEU A 176 14.09 -16.89 -12.23
C LEU A 176 13.79 -17.66 -10.93
N ILE A 177 14.48 -18.77 -10.69
CA ILE A 177 14.35 -19.57 -9.45
C ILE A 177 14.68 -18.70 -8.22
N ALA A 178 15.73 -17.88 -8.27
CA ALA A 178 16.06 -16.97 -7.17
C ALA A 178 14.92 -15.96 -6.90
N HIS A 179 14.28 -15.45 -7.95
CA HIS A 179 13.11 -14.58 -7.81
C HIS A 179 11.89 -15.31 -7.25
N PHE A 180 11.58 -16.53 -7.72
CA PHE A 180 10.52 -17.35 -7.14
C PHE A 180 10.77 -17.64 -5.67
N LYS A 181 11.98 -18.06 -5.28
CA LYS A 181 12.36 -18.27 -3.87
C LYS A 181 12.12 -17.01 -3.03
N ALA A 182 12.54 -15.84 -3.52
CA ALA A 182 12.33 -14.59 -2.80
C ALA A 182 10.84 -14.21 -2.67
N ILE A 183 10.03 -14.51 -3.68
CA ILE A 183 8.59 -14.29 -3.67
C ILE A 183 7.91 -15.28 -2.69
N PHE A 184 8.24 -16.56 -2.77
CA PHE A 184 7.70 -17.61 -1.89
C PHE A 184 8.10 -17.39 -0.43
N ALA A 185 9.32 -16.93 -0.16
CA ALA A 185 9.75 -16.57 1.19
C ALA A 185 8.95 -15.37 1.77
N ARG A 186 8.40 -14.50 0.93
CA ARG A 186 7.63 -13.32 1.36
C ARG A 186 6.17 -13.62 1.61
N PHE A 187 5.56 -14.47 0.79
CA PHE A 187 4.10 -14.68 0.76
C PHE A 187 3.67 -16.09 1.14
N GLY A 188 4.60 -17.03 1.19
CA GLY A 188 4.32 -18.45 1.30
C GLY A 188 4.50 -19.19 -0.03
N ILE A 189 4.56 -20.51 0.08
CA ILE A 189 4.64 -21.43 -1.05
C ILE A 189 3.21 -21.67 -1.55
N PRO A 190 2.92 -21.46 -2.85
CA PRO A 190 1.60 -21.76 -3.41
C PRO A 190 1.42 -23.26 -3.62
N GLU A 191 0.17 -23.73 -3.67
CA GLU A 191 -0.11 -25.11 -4.08
C GLU A 191 0.07 -25.28 -5.58
N LYS A 192 -0.40 -24.29 -6.37
CA LYS A 192 -0.42 -24.37 -7.83
C LYS A 192 0.19 -23.14 -8.46
N LEU A 193 1.07 -23.35 -9.44
CA LEU A 193 1.60 -22.30 -10.29
C LEU A 193 1.26 -22.60 -11.75
N ILE A 194 0.56 -21.69 -12.42
CA ILE A 194 0.20 -21.81 -13.82
C ILE A 194 1.11 -20.90 -14.64
N SER A 195 1.76 -21.44 -15.67
CA SER A 195 2.58 -20.67 -16.61
C SER A 195 2.23 -21.00 -18.06
N ASP A 196 2.46 -20.07 -18.98
CA ASP A 196 2.48 -20.43 -20.40
C ASP A 196 3.73 -21.21 -20.80
N SER A 197 3.57 -22.18 -21.70
CA SER A 197 4.66 -23.07 -22.14
C SER A 197 5.05 -22.77 -23.58
N ALA A 198 6.35 -22.49 -23.79
CA ALA A 198 7.06 -22.99 -24.97
C ALA A 198 8.60 -22.97 -24.85
N ALA A 199 9.25 -22.15 -23.99
CA ALA A 199 10.73 -22.11 -23.99
C ALA A 199 11.41 -21.70 -22.67
N ASN A 200 10.75 -20.93 -21.79
CA ASN A 200 11.44 -20.29 -20.65
C ASN A 200 11.44 -21.11 -19.36
N TYR A 201 10.47 -22.01 -19.18
CA TYR A 201 10.26 -22.75 -17.92
C TYR A 201 10.46 -24.27 -18.03
N THR A 202 10.58 -24.81 -19.25
CA THR A 202 10.57 -26.27 -19.52
C THR A 202 11.93 -26.95 -19.32
N ARG A 203 12.83 -26.39 -18.50
CA ARG A 203 14.11 -27.02 -18.16
C ARG A 203 13.91 -27.92 -16.94
N GLN A 204 14.58 -29.07 -16.92
CA GLN A 204 14.62 -30.03 -15.81
C GLN A 204 14.88 -29.37 -14.43
N GLU A 205 15.62 -28.25 -14.42
CA GLU A 205 15.87 -27.43 -13.22
C GLU A 205 14.60 -26.84 -12.60
N PHE A 206 13.62 -26.40 -13.41
CA PHE A 206 12.36 -25.83 -12.91
C PHE A 206 11.42 -26.91 -12.39
N GLU A 207 11.30 -28.04 -13.09
CA GLU A 207 10.52 -29.18 -12.61
C GLU A 207 11.08 -29.69 -11.27
N GLY A 208 12.40 -29.84 -11.17
CA GLY A 208 13.07 -30.21 -9.93
C GLY A 208 12.86 -29.18 -8.81
N PHE A 209 12.93 -27.88 -9.14
CA PHE A 209 12.69 -26.80 -8.18
C PHE A 209 11.26 -26.81 -7.64
N PHE A 210 10.24 -26.80 -8.51
CA PHE A 210 8.85 -26.76 -8.08
C PHE A 210 8.46 -28.04 -7.33
N LYS A 211 8.94 -29.20 -7.78
CA LYS A 211 8.75 -30.46 -7.04
C LYS A 211 9.39 -30.42 -5.66
N ASN A 212 10.61 -29.89 -5.52
CA ASN A 212 11.28 -29.77 -4.22
C ASN A 212 10.63 -28.74 -3.28
N TRP A 213 9.84 -27.82 -3.83
CA TRP A 213 9.09 -26.83 -3.06
C TRP A 213 7.62 -27.21 -2.92
N ASP A 214 7.23 -28.44 -3.24
CA ASP A 214 5.85 -28.93 -3.17
C ASP A 214 4.83 -28.05 -3.93
N VAL A 215 5.25 -27.54 -5.10
CA VAL A 215 4.40 -26.73 -5.99
C VAL A 215 3.99 -27.55 -7.21
N ASP A 216 2.68 -27.67 -7.45
CA ASP A 216 2.13 -28.24 -8.68
C ASP A 216 2.24 -27.21 -9.82
N HIS A 217 3.28 -27.37 -10.64
CA HIS A 217 3.54 -26.50 -11.78
C HIS A 217 2.80 -26.99 -13.02
N ILE A 218 1.77 -26.24 -13.42
CA ILE A 218 0.91 -26.56 -14.56
C ILE A 218 1.29 -25.66 -15.74
N THR A 219 1.69 -26.28 -16.84
CA THR A 219 1.94 -25.57 -18.10
C THR A 219 0.69 -25.58 -18.97
N SER A 220 0.29 -24.43 -19.53
CA SER A 220 -0.84 -24.40 -20.45
C SER A 220 -0.47 -25.09 -21.77
N SER A 221 -1.17 -26.18 -22.10
CA SER A 221 -1.14 -26.77 -23.44
C SER A 221 -2.02 -25.95 -24.40
N PRO A 222 -1.91 -26.15 -25.74
CA PRO A 222 -2.79 -25.49 -26.71
C PRO A 222 -4.29 -25.68 -26.46
N LYS A 223 -4.69 -26.77 -25.76
CA LYS A 223 -6.08 -27.04 -25.36
C LYS A 223 -6.54 -26.27 -24.11
N TYR A 224 -5.61 -25.68 -23.33
CA TYR A 224 -5.88 -24.97 -22.07
C TYR A 224 -5.51 -23.47 -22.14
N SER A 225 -5.50 -22.87 -23.33
CA SER A 225 -5.20 -21.45 -23.57
C SER A 225 -5.98 -20.46 -22.69
N GLN A 226 -7.17 -20.85 -22.20
CA GLN A 226 -7.96 -20.03 -21.28
C GLN A 226 -7.32 -19.85 -19.89
N SER A 227 -6.46 -20.79 -19.46
CA SER A 227 -5.80 -20.77 -18.14
C SER A 227 -4.74 -19.67 -18.03
N ASN A 228 -3.95 -19.44 -19.09
CA ASN A 228 -2.95 -18.37 -19.13
C ASN A 228 -3.56 -16.95 -19.31
N GLY A 229 -4.80 -16.85 -19.79
CA GLY A 229 -5.45 -15.55 -19.96
C GLY A 229 -5.58 -14.74 -18.66
N PHE A 230 -5.32 -15.32 -17.48
CA PHE A 230 -5.18 -14.57 -16.22
C PHE A 230 -3.86 -13.82 -16.14
N ALA A 231 -2.74 -14.51 -16.31
CA ALA A 231 -1.44 -13.86 -16.29
C ALA A 231 -1.35 -12.81 -17.40
N GLU A 232 -1.84 -13.10 -18.61
CA GLU A 232 -1.91 -12.12 -19.70
C GLU A 232 -2.68 -10.83 -19.33
N LYS A 233 -3.84 -10.95 -18.67
CA LYS A 233 -4.62 -9.79 -18.21
C LYS A 233 -3.85 -9.00 -17.14
N MET A 234 -3.12 -9.68 -16.27
CA MET A 234 -2.27 -9.04 -15.26
C MET A 234 -1.07 -8.35 -15.93
N VAL A 235 -0.45 -8.96 -16.95
CA VAL A 235 0.60 -8.35 -17.78
C VAL A 235 0.10 -7.09 -18.48
N GLN A 236 -1.09 -7.13 -19.09
CA GLN A 236 -1.69 -5.93 -19.69
C GLN A 236 -1.91 -4.82 -18.66
N THR A 237 -2.28 -5.18 -17.44
CA THR A 237 -2.45 -4.23 -16.33
C THR A 237 -1.09 -3.65 -15.90
N ALA A 238 -0.07 -4.49 -15.75
CA ALA A 238 1.29 -4.09 -15.42
C ALA A 238 1.88 -3.15 -16.48
N LYS A 239 1.81 -3.52 -17.77
CA LYS A 239 2.27 -2.66 -18.88
C LYS A 239 1.58 -1.30 -18.89
N LYS A 240 0.27 -1.24 -18.62
CA LYS A 240 -0.46 0.03 -18.52
C LYS A 240 0.01 0.87 -17.34
N LEU A 241 0.29 0.26 -16.18
CA LEU A 241 0.83 0.97 -15.03
C LEU A 241 2.22 1.53 -15.35
N LEU A 242 3.12 0.70 -15.85
CA LEU A 242 4.48 1.09 -16.24
C LEU A 242 4.47 2.21 -17.28
N ALA A 243 3.63 2.10 -18.32
CA ALA A 243 3.53 3.12 -19.37
C ALA A 243 3.01 4.47 -18.85
N LYS A 244 2.11 4.45 -17.87
CA LYS A 244 1.55 5.67 -17.27
C LYS A 244 2.45 6.27 -16.20
N SER A 245 3.32 5.48 -15.57
CA SER A 245 4.28 5.94 -14.58
C SER A 245 5.65 6.20 -15.19
N LYS A 246 5.74 6.69 -16.44
CA LYS A 246 7.03 7.04 -17.05
C LYS A 246 7.66 8.26 -16.41
N GLU A 247 6.83 9.25 -16.09
CA GLU A 247 7.22 10.50 -15.45
C GLU A 247 7.10 10.43 -13.91
N GLU A 248 6.76 9.25 -13.36
CA GLU A 248 6.57 9.02 -11.93
C GLU A 248 7.31 7.75 -11.48
N ASP A 249 7.41 7.53 -10.17
CA ASP A 249 7.95 6.28 -9.65
C ASP A 249 6.97 5.11 -9.90
N PRO A 250 7.34 4.07 -10.68
CA PRO A 250 6.50 2.92 -10.96
C PRO A 250 6.12 2.13 -9.70
N HIS A 251 6.94 2.16 -8.64
CA HIS A 251 6.64 1.51 -7.38
C HIS A 251 5.48 2.18 -6.64
N ILE A 252 5.35 3.51 -6.76
CA ILE A 252 4.19 4.23 -6.22
C ILE A 252 2.93 3.88 -7.00
N ALA A 253 3.01 3.76 -8.33
CA ALA A 253 1.87 3.32 -9.14
C ALA A 253 1.43 1.91 -8.77
N LEU A 254 2.39 1.00 -8.57
CA LEU A 254 2.13 -0.38 -8.14
C LEU A 254 1.53 -0.45 -6.72
N LEU A 255 2.07 0.31 -5.77
CA LEU A 255 1.48 0.44 -4.42
C LEU A 255 0.04 0.98 -4.49
N ASN A 256 -0.19 1.97 -5.36
CA ASN A 256 -1.52 2.55 -5.55
C ASN A 256 -2.49 1.55 -6.16
N TYR A 257 -2.06 0.72 -7.11
CA TYR A 257 -2.87 -0.38 -7.62
C TYR A 257 -3.23 -1.36 -6.50
N ARG A 258 -2.23 -1.82 -5.73
CA ARG A 258 -2.38 -2.81 -4.65
C ARG A 258 -3.31 -2.36 -3.53
N THR A 259 -3.37 -1.05 -3.28
CA THR A 259 -4.19 -0.43 -2.20
C THR A 259 -5.47 0.23 -2.70
N SER A 260 -5.81 0.08 -3.99
CA SER A 260 -7.08 0.58 -4.54
C SER A 260 -8.09 -0.56 -4.59
N PRO A 261 -9.20 -0.46 -3.83
CA PRO A 261 -10.26 -1.46 -3.90
C PRO A 261 -10.93 -1.46 -5.29
N SER A 262 -11.73 -2.49 -5.59
CA SER A 262 -12.39 -2.66 -6.89
C SER A 262 -13.76 -3.29 -6.73
N GLN A 263 -14.80 -2.76 -7.40
CA GLN A 263 -16.13 -3.38 -7.55
C GLN A 263 -16.68 -4.01 -6.26
N ASN A 264 -16.71 -3.23 -5.17
CA ASN A 264 -17.16 -3.64 -3.83
C ASN A 264 -16.31 -4.68 -3.08
N LEU A 265 -15.18 -5.12 -3.64
CA LEU A 265 -14.20 -5.95 -2.95
C LEU A 265 -13.10 -5.08 -2.30
N PRO A 266 -12.47 -5.56 -1.20
CA PRO A 266 -11.26 -4.98 -0.66
C PRO A 266 -10.14 -4.88 -1.71
N SER A 267 -9.12 -4.06 -1.44
CA SER A 267 -7.97 -3.95 -2.33
C SER A 267 -7.17 -5.26 -2.42
N PRO A 268 -6.40 -5.47 -3.49
CA PRO A 268 -5.57 -6.66 -3.63
C PRO A 268 -4.67 -6.93 -2.42
N ALA A 269 -4.07 -5.88 -1.84
CA ALA A 269 -3.25 -6.02 -0.63
C ALA A 269 -4.06 -6.39 0.61
N GLU A 270 -5.29 -5.89 0.76
CA GLU A 270 -6.16 -6.27 1.88
C GLU A 270 -6.62 -7.72 1.78
N LEU A 271 -6.96 -8.20 0.57
CA LEU A 271 -7.32 -9.59 0.31
C LEU A 271 -6.16 -10.55 0.59
N LEU A 272 -4.94 -10.17 0.18
CA LEU A 272 -3.77 -11.02 0.37
C LEU A 272 -3.21 -10.99 1.80
N MET A 273 -3.09 -9.80 2.40
CA MET A 273 -2.35 -9.59 3.65
C MET A 273 -3.26 -9.44 4.88
N GLY A 274 -4.59 -9.40 4.70
CA GLY A 274 -5.55 -9.20 5.78
C GLY A 274 -5.47 -7.83 6.47
N ARG A 275 -4.74 -6.87 5.89
CA ARG A 275 -4.55 -5.52 6.46
C ARG A 275 -4.44 -4.44 5.39
N LYS A 276 -4.77 -3.21 5.75
CA LYS A 276 -4.54 -2.03 4.92
C LYS A 276 -3.07 -1.63 4.97
N LEU A 277 -2.49 -1.30 3.82
CA LEU A 277 -1.12 -0.78 3.74
C LEU A 277 -1.09 0.74 3.88
N ARG A 278 -0.05 1.26 4.55
CA ARG A 278 0.24 2.71 4.57
C ARG A 278 0.54 3.19 3.16
N ARG A 279 0.07 4.40 2.87
CA ARG A 279 0.26 5.10 1.59
C ARG A 279 0.34 6.59 1.86
N LYS A 280 0.73 7.38 0.84
CA LYS A 280 0.92 8.83 0.96
C LYS A 280 -0.38 9.64 1.20
N LEU A 281 -1.55 9.00 1.26
CA LEU A 281 -2.80 9.67 1.63
C LEU A 281 -2.97 9.72 3.15
N PRO A 282 -3.40 10.87 3.71
CA PRO A 282 -3.78 10.96 5.12
C PRO A 282 -4.78 9.87 5.48
N SER A 283 -4.55 9.21 6.61
CA SER A 283 -5.36 8.10 7.10
C SER A 283 -5.34 8.08 8.61
N LEU A 284 -6.45 7.67 9.24
CA LEU A 284 -6.53 7.47 10.67
C LEU A 284 -5.72 6.25 11.11
N LYS A 285 -5.21 6.26 12.35
CA LYS A 285 -4.48 5.11 12.92
C LYS A 285 -5.35 3.84 12.95
N SER A 286 -6.65 3.99 13.19
CA SER A 286 -7.63 2.89 13.18
C SER A 286 -7.66 2.13 11.86
N HIS A 287 -7.38 2.80 10.72
CA HIS A 287 -7.35 2.13 9.42
C HIS A 287 -6.26 1.07 9.29
N TYR A 288 -5.21 1.13 10.10
CA TYR A 288 -4.09 0.20 10.04
C TYR A 288 -4.13 -0.87 11.12
N GLN A 289 -5.11 -0.79 12.04
CA GLN A 289 -5.32 -1.79 13.07
C GLN A 289 -6.06 -2.99 12.49
N THR A 290 -5.52 -4.18 12.71
CA THR A 290 -6.22 -5.46 12.48
C THR A 290 -7.19 -5.71 13.64
N LYS A 291 -8.12 -6.65 13.45
CA LYS A 291 -9.14 -7.00 14.47
C LYS A 291 -8.54 -7.29 15.85
N ASN A 292 -7.37 -7.93 15.90
CA ASN A 292 -6.73 -8.39 17.14
C ASN A 292 -5.54 -7.51 17.58
N SER A 293 -5.22 -6.45 16.84
CA SER A 293 -4.00 -5.64 17.05
C SER A 293 -3.83 -5.15 18.49
N GLN A 294 -4.92 -4.79 19.18
CA GLN A 294 -4.85 -4.28 20.55
C GLN A 294 -4.49 -5.38 21.56
N GLN A 295 -5.06 -6.57 21.40
CA GLN A 295 -4.81 -7.71 22.27
C GLN A 295 -3.38 -8.22 22.07
N GLU A 296 -2.95 -8.38 20.82
CA GLU A 296 -1.59 -8.77 20.45
C GLU A 296 -0.56 -7.79 21.03
N LEU A 297 -0.79 -6.48 20.89
CA LEU A 297 0.10 -5.46 21.43
C LEU A 297 0.20 -5.49 22.96
N LYS A 298 -0.91 -5.79 23.65
CA LYS A 298 -0.92 -5.93 25.11
C LYS A 298 -0.05 -7.12 25.53
N GLN A 299 -0.24 -8.27 24.89
CA GLN A 299 0.54 -9.48 25.15
C GLN A 299 2.02 -9.29 24.86
N MET A 300 2.38 -8.65 23.74
CA MET A 300 3.77 -8.33 23.42
C MET A 300 4.43 -7.44 24.49
N LYS A 301 3.71 -6.44 25.00
CA LYS A 301 4.20 -5.57 26.08
C LYS A 301 4.40 -6.34 27.40
N GLU A 302 3.52 -7.28 27.70
CA GLU A 302 3.65 -8.16 28.87
C GLU A 302 4.89 -9.06 28.75
N ASN A 303 5.10 -9.69 27.59
CA ASN A 303 6.29 -10.51 27.32
C ASN A 303 7.59 -9.70 27.46
N GLN A 304 7.63 -8.47 26.93
CA GLN A 304 8.80 -7.58 27.09
C GLN A 304 9.06 -7.22 28.56
N ARG A 305 8.01 -6.97 29.35
CA ARG A 305 8.15 -6.70 30.79
C ARG A 305 8.73 -7.91 31.53
N GLN A 306 8.31 -9.12 31.18
CA GLN A 306 8.84 -10.35 31.77
C GLN A 306 10.32 -10.57 31.42
N GLN A 307 10.70 -10.39 30.15
CA GLN A 307 12.10 -10.50 29.73
C GLN A 307 13.02 -9.50 30.44
N ARG A 308 12.57 -8.24 30.61
CA ARG A 308 13.32 -7.20 31.34
C ARG A 308 13.49 -7.55 32.82
N LYS A 309 12.50 -8.16 33.46
CA LYS A 309 12.61 -8.63 34.86
C LYS A 309 13.61 -9.77 34.98
N HIS A 310 13.64 -10.68 34.01
CA HIS A 310 14.58 -11.80 34.00
C HIS A 310 16.03 -11.32 33.82
N HIS A 311 16.29 -10.39 32.89
CA HIS A 311 17.63 -9.81 32.71
C HIS A 311 18.13 -9.06 33.96
N LYS A 312 17.26 -8.29 34.63
CA LYS A 312 17.63 -7.59 35.87
C LYS A 312 17.88 -8.51 37.07
N GLY A 313 17.51 -9.78 36.99
CA GLY A 313 17.75 -10.78 38.04
C GLY A 313 19.11 -11.48 37.94
N PHE A 314 19.88 -11.24 36.88
CA PHE A 314 21.23 -11.80 36.69
C PHE A 314 22.36 -10.82 37.06
N ASP A 315 22.03 -9.58 37.43
CA ASP A 315 22.99 -8.52 37.81
C ASP A 315 23.10 -8.33 39.34
N LEU A 316 22.75 -9.33 40.15
CA LEU A 316 22.91 -9.35 41.62
C LEU A 316 23.70 -10.60 42.05
#